data_AF-A0A1H9V7E5-F1
#
_entry.id   AF-A0A1H9V7E5-F1
#
_cell.length_a   1.000
_cell.length_b   1.000
_cell.length_c   1.000
_cell.angle_alpha   90.00
_cell.angle_beta   90.00
_cell.angle_gamma   90.00
#
_symmetry.space_group_name_H-M   'P 1'
#
loop_
_entity.id
_entity.type
_entity.pdbx_description
1 polymer ?
#
loop_
_entity_poly.entity_id
_entity_poly.type
_entity_poly.pdbx_seq_one_letter_code
_entity_poly.pdbx_strand_id
1 'polypeptide(L)'
;MRIIRWAVPMVLLALAVWLVSFSTLGGYVAVGLATIAGALSVLMALGSLYQADQQSLEGRRPVNRLMADYASLRAMAFRLMKRASSTAIASAEVSHYADLMDQRLSKQERMARESSASMGAINTAIMQVSTSAAQVATLAESAREASHHNQAALTDIIQEMSDVSEQSQQALEMLTSLNDKIERVRNVTSMIEDIAEQTHLLSLNASIEAARAGEHGRGFAVVAGEVRNLAHKTSTATQSVDELVKDMHQSGQNVVSSMGSLMSRISHRSADMQHVGSSLGTITHEFDQVQSEISSVAQAIENTRQHSQTVADTLHELEADVDEGNRDMHDLANQARALMEAAEGVDGELAQQRLNGRHQQVFHAARQAADRLGKLFENALKRGELSEAALFQPSYQQIPDTRPPLYRTSFDDFTDKYLPDIQEPLLTQLDLSYAITCDKKGYVPTHNQAVSRAPTGDYDHDLKFCRSKRIFDDPTGRRCGAHEKPLLLQTYKRDTGEIMHDLSVPIYINGRHWGGFRIGYQPEREPASQDLTHQDDVPALPGRQLAGT
;
A
#
# COMPACT_ATOMS: atom_id res chain seq x y z
N MET A 1 62.08 -69.52 10.17
CA MET A 1 61.76 -70.87 10.72
C MET A 1 61.31 -71.92 9.69
N ARG A 2 61.22 -71.65 8.38
CA ARG A 2 60.82 -72.66 7.36
C ARG A 2 61.93 -73.67 7.00
N ILE A 3 63.20 -73.28 7.10
CA ILE A 3 64.36 -74.13 6.76
C ILE A 3 64.61 -75.23 7.81
N ILE A 4 64.26 -74.97 9.08
CA ILE A 4 64.44 -75.94 10.18
C ILE A 4 63.49 -77.15 10.06
N ARG A 5 62.32 -76.99 9.43
CA ARG A 5 61.31 -78.05 9.32
C ARG A 5 61.73 -79.23 8.43
N TRP A 6 62.60 -78.99 7.45
CA TRP A 6 63.10 -80.03 6.53
C TRP A 6 64.44 -80.65 6.95
N ALA A 7 65.08 -80.12 7.99
CA ALA A 7 66.38 -80.60 8.45
C ALA A 7 66.31 -82.02 9.04
N VAL A 8 65.28 -82.32 9.81
CA VAL A 8 65.10 -83.63 10.49
C VAL A 8 64.93 -84.80 9.49
N PRO A 9 64.00 -84.76 8.51
CA PRO A 9 63.88 -85.85 7.54
C PRO A 9 65.11 -85.96 6.63
N MET A 10 65.79 -84.86 6.27
CA MET A 10 67.04 -84.92 5.50
C MET A 10 68.18 -85.59 6.28
N VAL A 11 68.32 -85.29 7.57
CA VAL A 11 69.34 -85.94 8.42
C VAL A 11 69.06 -87.43 8.57
N LEU A 12 67.81 -87.84 8.75
CA LEU A 12 67.43 -89.26 8.84
C LEU A 12 67.69 -90.01 7.52
N LEU A 13 67.47 -89.36 6.37
CA LEU A 13 67.70 -89.94 5.05
C LEU A 13 69.21 -90.04 4.73
N ALA A 14 70.00 -89.03 5.14
CA ALA A 14 71.46 -89.09 5.07
C ALA A 14 72.06 -90.18 5.98
N LEU A 15 71.50 -90.35 7.19
CA LEU A 15 71.90 -91.41 8.12
C LEU A 15 71.55 -92.81 7.56
N ALA A 16 70.39 -92.95 6.92
CA ALA A 16 69.98 -94.18 6.25
C ALA A 16 70.92 -94.55 5.11
N VAL A 17 71.32 -93.59 4.26
CA VAL A 17 72.28 -93.80 3.16
C VAL A 17 73.68 -94.17 3.70
N TRP A 18 74.10 -93.56 4.80
CA TRP A 18 75.37 -93.90 5.46
C TRP A 18 75.39 -95.32 6.04
N LEU A 19 74.29 -95.75 6.67
CA LEU A 19 74.15 -97.07 7.30
C LEU A 19 74.14 -98.25 6.31
N VAL A 20 73.73 -98.03 5.06
CA VAL A 20 73.76 -99.06 3.99
C VAL A 20 75.19 -99.47 3.62
N SER A 21 76.18 -98.63 3.88
CA SER A 21 77.57 -98.86 3.44
C SER A 21 78.43 -99.72 4.38
N PHE A 22 77.91 -100.13 5.55
CA PHE A 22 78.72 -100.77 6.61
C PHE A 22 78.35 -102.24 6.92
N SER A 23 77.12 -102.73 6.70
CA SER A 23 76.75 -104.15 6.92
C SER A 23 75.37 -104.54 6.38
N THR A 24 75.10 -105.84 6.18
CA THR A 24 73.77 -106.37 5.80
C THR A 24 72.69 -106.15 6.86
N LEU A 25 73.06 -106.09 8.15
CA LEU A 25 72.15 -105.72 9.24
C LEU A 25 71.80 -104.21 9.21
N GLY A 26 72.75 -103.37 8.79
CA GLY A 26 72.56 -101.93 8.59
C GLY A 26 71.55 -101.60 7.48
N GLY A 27 71.42 -102.47 6.48
CA GLY A 27 70.42 -102.33 5.42
C GLY A 27 68.97 -102.34 5.93
N TYR A 28 68.64 -103.21 6.88
CA TYR A 28 67.28 -103.26 7.45
C TYR A 28 66.95 -102.03 8.30
N VAL A 29 67.94 -101.54 9.06
CA VAL A 29 67.79 -100.30 9.85
C VAL A 29 67.68 -99.08 8.92
N ALA A 30 68.42 -99.06 7.81
CA ALA A 30 68.33 -98.00 6.81
C ALA A 30 66.96 -97.96 6.12
N VAL A 31 66.36 -99.11 5.81
CA VAL A 31 64.98 -99.18 5.27
C VAL A 31 63.97 -98.66 6.30
N GLY A 32 64.14 -98.99 7.59
CA GLY A 32 63.33 -98.44 8.67
C GLY A 32 63.45 -96.91 8.79
N LEU A 33 64.67 -96.37 8.74
CA LEU A 33 64.90 -94.92 8.82
C LEU A 33 64.40 -94.19 7.56
N ALA A 34 64.54 -94.77 6.37
CA ALA A 34 64.03 -94.20 5.12
C ALA A 34 62.50 -94.20 5.06
N THR A 35 61.84 -95.25 5.56
CA THR A 35 60.37 -95.29 5.65
C THR A 35 59.84 -94.29 6.67
N ILE A 36 60.51 -94.12 7.82
CA ILE A 36 60.17 -93.08 8.80
C ILE A 36 60.41 -91.68 8.22
N ALA A 37 61.53 -91.44 7.55
CA ALA A 37 61.82 -90.16 6.91
C ALA A 37 60.80 -89.83 5.79
N GLY A 38 60.42 -90.84 4.99
CA GLY A 38 59.37 -90.72 3.98
C GLY A 38 58.00 -90.43 4.61
N ALA A 39 57.62 -91.17 5.65
CA ALA A 39 56.36 -90.95 6.37
C ALA A 39 56.32 -89.56 7.04
N LEU A 40 57.42 -89.10 7.63
CA LEU A 40 57.52 -87.78 8.24
C LEU A 40 57.45 -86.66 7.19
N SER A 41 58.06 -86.87 6.02
CA SER A 41 57.99 -85.94 4.89
C SER A 41 56.57 -85.87 4.31
N VAL A 42 55.87 -87.00 4.22
CA VAL A 42 54.46 -87.07 3.79
C VAL A 42 53.54 -86.45 4.84
N LEU A 43 53.74 -86.68 6.13
CA LEU A 43 52.98 -86.04 7.22
C LEU A 43 53.21 -84.53 7.28
N MET A 44 54.44 -84.06 7.05
CA MET A 44 54.72 -82.62 6.96
C MET A 44 54.16 -82.01 5.68
N ALA A 45 54.18 -82.73 4.55
CA ALA A 45 53.55 -82.30 3.31
C ALA A 45 52.02 -82.22 3.47
N LEU A 46 51.39 -83.23 4.07
CA LEU A 46 49.96 -83.25 4.41
C LEU A 46 49.59 -82.17 5.43
N GLY A 47 50.43 -81.93 6.45
CA GLY A 47 50.26 -80.84 7.40
C GLY A 47 50.42 -79.46 6.74
N SER A 48 51.29 -79.34 5.74
CA SER A 48 51.43 -78.12 4.93
C SER A 48 50.28 -77.94 3.94
N LEU A 49 49.69 -79.02 3.41
CA LEU A 49 48.48 -78.98 2.58
C LEU A 49 47.23 -78.67 3.42
N TYR A 50 47.13 -79.19 4.64
CA TYR A 50 46.05 -78.88 5.57
C TYR A 50 46.13 -77.42 6.09
N GLN A 51 47.34 -76.89 6.31
CA GLN A 51 47.54 -75.45 6.59
C GLN A 51 47.41 -74.56 5.34
N ALA A 52 47.74 -75.07 4.15
CA ALA A 52 47.52 -74.35 2.89
C ALA A 52 46.02 -74.22 2.58
N ASP A 53 45.19 -75.18 3.00
CA ASP A 53 43.73 -75.08 2.85
C ASP A 53 43.10 -74.04 3.79
N GLN A 54 43.68 -73.81 4.98
CA GLN A 54 43.26 -72.71 5.86
C GLN A 54 43.59 -71.31 5.29
N GLN A 55 44.73 -71.14 4.60
CA GLN A 55 45.04 -69.87 3.90
C GLN A 55 44.33 -69.74 2.53
N SER A 56 43.98 -70.86 1.90
CA SER A 56 43.17 -70.91 0.67
C SER A 56 41.69 -70.57 0.93
N LEU A 57 41.17 -70.88 2.12
CA LEU A 57 39.82 -70.49 2.56
C LEU A 57 39.71 -69.02 2.98
N GLU A 58 40.82 -68.34 3.29
CA GLU A 58 40.88 -66.87 3.43
C GLU A 58 41.06 -66.14 2.07
N GLY A 59 41.39 -66.88 1.01
CA GLY A 59 41.54 -66.38 -0.36
C GLY A 59 40.22 -66.19 -1.12
N ARG A 60 39.06 -66.55 -0.55
CA ARG A 60 37.77 -66.03 -1.00
C ARG A 60 37.62 -64.60 -0.48
N ARG A 61 38.20 -63.63 -1.20
CA ARG A 61 37.85 -62.20 -1.04
C ARG A 61 36.33 -62.11 -1.00
N PRO A 62 35.71 -61.77 0.13
CA PRO A 62 34.36 -62.23 0.37
C PRO A 62 33.43 -61.38 -0.47
N VAL A 63 32.52 -62.06 -1.16
CA VAL A 63 31.27 -61.47 -1.69
C VAL A 63 30.65 -60.52 -0.65
N ASN A 64 30.84 -60.76 0.65
CA ASN A 64 30.39 -59.87 1.74
C ASN A 64 31.00 -58.45 1.73
N ARG A 65 32.26 -58.22 1.33
CA ARG A 65 32.79 -56.84 1.22
C ARG A 65 32.22 -56.13 0.00
N LEU A 66 32.17 -56.80 -1.15
CA LEU A 66 31.53 -56.25 -2.36
C LEU A 66 30.03 -55.99 -2.14
N MET A 67 29.34 -56.86 -1.40
CA MET A 67 27.94 -56.66 -1.02
C MET A 67 27.77 -55.56 0.02
N ALA A 68 28.70 -55.40 0.97
CA ALA A 68 28.69 -54.29 1.92
C ALA A 68 28.99 -52.93 1.24
N ASP A 69 29.93 -52.91 0.28
CA ASP A 69 30.25 -51.74 -0.54
C ASP A 69 29.09 -51.40 -1.47
N TYR A 70 28.43 -52.40 -2.06
CA TYR A 70 27.21 -52.20 -2.85
C TYR A 70 26.05 -51.69 -1.99
N ALA A 71 25.85 -52.24 -0.79
CA ALA A 71 24.82 -51.79 0.14
C ALA A 71 25.09 -50.35 0.65
N SER A 72 26.36 -49.99 0.88
CA SER A 72 26.74 -48.65 1.32
C SER A 72 26.59 -47.62 0.18
N LEU A 73 26.97 -47.97 -1.04
CA LEU A 73 26.75 -47.16 -2.24
C LEU A 73 25.26 -46.97 -2.52
N ARG A 74 24.46 -48.04 -2.38
CA ARG A 74 23.00 -47.99 -2.49
C ARG A 74 22.39 -47.09 -1.42
N ALA A 75 22.83 -47.21 -0.17
CA ALA A 75 22.35 -46.34 0.92
C ALA A 75 22.77 -44.87 0.70
N MET A 76 23.96 -44.62 0.15
CA MET A 76 24.41 -43.29 -0.23
C MET A 76 23.54 -42.71 -1.35
N ALA A 77 23.26 -43.51 -2.38
CA ALA A 77 22.39 -43.11 -3.48
C ALA A 77 20.97 -42.78 -2.99
N PHE A 78 20.39 -43.58 -2.08
CA PHE A 78 19.11 -43.26 -1.46
C PHE A 78 19.12 -41.95 -0.68
N ARG A 79 20.18 -41.69 0.11
CA ARG A 79 20.33 -40.41 0.81
C ARG A 79 20.47 -39.24 -0.16
N LEU A 80 21.19 -39.45 -1.26
CA LEU A 80 21.38 -38.43 -2.29
C LEU A 80 20.06 -38.13 -3.03
N MET A 81 19.27 -39.14 -3.38
CA MET A 81 17.92 -38.97 -3.94
C MET A 81 17.01 -38.19 -2.98
N LYS A 82 16.97 -38.57 -1.70
CA LYS A 82 16.14 -37.87 -0.71
C LYS A 82 16.56 -36.40 -0.57
N ARG A 83 17.86 -36.11 -0.59
CA ARG A 83 18.37 -34.74 -0.54
C ARG A 83 18.07 -33.96 -1.81
N ALA A 84 18.27 -34.56 -2.99
CA ALA A 84 17.96 -33.94 -4.27
C ALA A 84 16.47 -33.60 -4.37
N SER A 85 15.58 -34.56 -4.09
CA SER A 85 14.13 -34.33 -4.00
C SER A 85 13.80 -33.17 -3.03
N SER A 86 14.35 -33.17 -1.82
CA SER A 86 14.14 -32.07 -0.85
C SER A 86 14.66 -30.71 -1.36
N THR A 87 15.81 -30.68 -2.04
CA THR A 87 16.35 -29.46 -2.65
C THR A 87 15.47 -28.97 -3.80
N ALA A 88 14.95 -29.87 -4.64
CA ALA A 88 14.05 -29.51 -5.74
C ALA A 88 12.73 -28.92 -5.21
N ILE A 89 12.17 -29.52 -4.15
CA ILE A 89 10.97 -29.01 -3.46
C ILE A 89 11.21 -27.61 -2.89
N ALA A 90 12.27 -27.43 -2.10
CA ALA A 90 12.60 -26.14 -1.50
C ALA A 90 12.87 -25.07 -2.56
N SER A 91 13.54 -25.44 -3.65
CA SER A 91 13.81 -24.52 -4.77
C SER A 91 12.53 -24.10 -5.50
N ALA A 92 11.59 -25.03 -5.71
CA ALA A 92 10.29 -24.72 -6.30
C ALA A 92 9.48 -23.74 -5.42
N GLU A 93 9.55 -23.90 -4.09
CA GLU A 93 8.94 -22.95 -3.16
C GLU A 93 9.58 -21.56 -3.25
N VAL A 94 10.92 -21.49 -3.25
CA VAL A 94 11.66 -20.21 -3.37
C VAL A 94 11.32 -19.49 -4.66
N SER A 95 11.30 -20.19 -5.81
CA SER A 95 10.92 -19.57 -7.09
C SER A 95 9.51 -18.99 -7.05
N HIS A 96 8.56 -19.69 -6.43
CA HIS A 96 7.19 -19.21 -6.30
C HIS A 96 7.08 -17.99 -5.38
N TYR A 97 7.84 -17.95 -4.28
CA TYR A 97 7.90 -16.78 -3.40
C TYR A 97 8.54 -15.58 -4.09
N ALA A 98 9.56 -15.80 -4.93
CA ALA A 98 10.18 -14.74 -5.73
C ALA A 98 9.18 -14.12 -6.71
N ASP A 99 8.41 -14.94 -7.43
CA ASP A 99 7.35 -14.46 -8.33
C ASP A 99 6.25 -13.68 -7.59
N LEU A 100 5.84 -14.15 -6.40
CA LEU A 100 4.85 -13.44 -5.58
C LEU A 100 5.40 -12.08 -5.10
N MET A 101 6.68 -12.00 -4.78
CA MET A 101 7.31 -10.77 -4.34
C MET A 101 7.46 -9.77 -5.49
N ASP A 102 7.83 -10.22 -6.69
CA ASP A 102 7.87 -9.40 -7.91
C ASP A 102 6.51 -8.71 -8.18
N GLN A 103 5.41 -9.44 -8.01
CA GLN A 103 4.06 -8.85 -8.12
C GLN A 103 3.77 -7.80 -7.05
N ARG A 104 4.26 -8.00 -5.81
CA ARG A 104 4.09 -7.05 -4.71
C ARG A 104 4.92 -5.79 -4.92
N LEU A 105 6.17 -5.93 -5.35
CA LEU A 105 7.08 -4.84 -5.67
C LEU A 105 6.54 -4.00 -6.83
N SER A 106 6.06 -4.64 -7.90
CA SER A 106 5.35 -3.97 -9.00
C SER A 106 4.14 -3.15 -8.53
N LYS A 107 3.43 -3.61 -7.49
CA LYS A 107 2.33 -2.84 -6.89
C LYS A 107 2.86 -1.66 -6.07
N GLN A 108 3.93 -1.86 -5.29
CA GLN A 108 4.59 -0.78 -4.55
C GLN A 108 5.11 0.33 -5.46
N GLU A 109 5.73 -0.04 -6.59
CA GLU A 109 6.20 0.91 -7.61
C GLU A 109 5.07 1.83 -8.13
N ARG A 110 3.89 1.26 -8.41
CA ARG A 110 2.71 2.04 -8.82
C ARG A 110 2.24 2.97 -7.72
N MET A 111 2.17 2.49 -6.47
CA MET A 111 1.76 3.32 -5.32
C MET A 111 2.75 4.46 -5.06
N ALA A 112 4.06 4.22 -5.23
CA ALA A 112 5.10 5.23 -5.09
C ALA A 112 4.92 6.34 -6.15
N ARG A 113 4.72 5.97 -7.42
CA ARG A 113 4.44 6.93 -8.51
C ARG A 113 3.18 7.75 -8.29
N GLU A 114 2.09 7.13 -7.87
CA GLU A 114 0.84 7.83 -7.54
C GLU A 114 1.02 8.80 -6.36
N SER A 115 1.80 8.40 -5.35
CA SER A 115 2.14 9.26 -4.21
C SER A 115 3.02 10.45 -4.62
N SER A 116 3.99 10.22 -5.52
CA SER A 116 4.85 11.27 -6.08
C SER A 116 4.04 12.31 -6.87
N ALA A 117 3.11 11.87 -7.72
CA ALA A 117 2.17 12.76 -8.41
C ALA A 117 1.31 13.56 -7.42
N SER A 118 0.86 12.93 -6.35
CA SER A 118 0.09 13.59 -5.28
C SER A 118 0.93 14.64 -4.55
N MET A 119 2.23 14.41 -4.32
CA MET A 119 3.13 15.41 -3.74
C MET A 119 3.28 16.64 -4.65
N GLY A 120 3.34 16.46 -5.97
CA GLY A 120 3.34 17.58 -6.93
C GLY A 120 2.08 18.46 -6.83
N ALA A 121 0.91 17.82 -6.67
CA ALA A 121 -0.35 18.54 -6.47
C ALA A 121 -0.38 19.29 -5.12
N ILE A 122 0.12 18.67 -4.04
CA ILE A 122 0.24 19.31 -2.72
C ILE A 122 1.13 20.55 -2.80
N ASN A 123 2.29 20.45 -3.46
CA ASN A 123 3.20 21.60 -3.59
C ASN A 123 2.54 22.77 -4.34
N THR A 124 1.74 22.47 -5.36
CA THR A 124 0.93 23.49 -6.06
C THR A 124 -0.09 24.14 -5.13
N ALA A 125 -0.79 23.34 -4.33
CA ALA A 125 -1.76 23.84 -3.36
C ALA A 125 -1.08 24.72 -2.28
N ILE A 126 0.11 24.35 -1.80
CA ILE A 126 0.91 25.15 -0.86
C ILE A 126 1.19 26.55 -1.43
N MET A 127 1.65 26.62 -2.69
CA MET A 127 1.92 27.91 -3.37
C MET A 127 0.66 28.77 -3.50
N GLN A 128 -0.47 28.14 -3.83
CA GLN A 128 -1.75 28.84 -3.94
C GLN A 128 -2.22 29.40 -2.59
N VAL A 129 -2.16 28.59 -1.53
CA VAL A 129 -2.56 29.03 -0.18
C VAL A 129 -1.63 30.14 0.33
N SER A 130 -0.33 30.07 0.04
CA SER A 130 0.63 31.12 0.38
C SER A 130 0.30 32.44 -0.31
N THR A 131 -0.03 32.39 -1.60
CA THR A 131 -0.44 33.58 -2.36
C THR A 131 -1.73 34.18 -1.81
N SER A 132 -2.74 33.34 -1.53
CA SER A 132 -4.01 33.78 -0.93
C SER A 132 -3.79 34.41 0.45
N ALA A 133 -2.95 33.81 1.31
CA ALA A 133 -2.64 34.35 2.63
C ALA A 133 -2.01 35.76 2.54
N ALA A 134 -1.07 35.95 1.60
CA ALA A 134 -0.45 37.26 1.35
C ALA A 134 -1.46 38.31 0.85
N GLN A 135 -2.41 37.90 0.00
CA GLN A 135 -3.50 38.78 -0.47
C GLN A 135 -4.43 39.19 0.67
N VAL A 136 -4.83 38.25 1.53
CA VAL A 136 -5.68 38.55 2.68
C VAL A 136 -4.94 39.48 3.66
N ALA A 137 -3.63 39.31 3.86
CA ALA A 137 -2.85 40.20 4.73
C ALA A 137 -2.85 41.64 4.21
N THR A 138 -2.65 41.80 2.90
CA THR A 138 -2.68 43.11 2.24
C THR A 138 -4.06 43.77 2.37
N LEU A 139 -5.13 43.00 2.20
CA LEU A 139 -6.50 43.47 2.34
C LEU A 139 -6.82 43.87 3.79
N ALA A 140 -6.38 43.09 4.77
CA ALA A 140 -6.55 43.39 6.19
C ALA A 140 -5.84 44.68 6.57
N GLU A 141 -4.59 44.88 6.12
CA GLU A 141 -3.85 46.13 6.37
C GLU A 141 -4.56 47.34 5.74
N SER A 142 -4.98 47.23 4.48
CA SER A 142 -5.71 48.32 3.80
C SER A 142 -7.02 48.67 4.50
N ALA A 143 -7.74 47.67 5.01
CA ALA A 143 -8.98 47.89 5.75
C ALA A 143 -8.72 48.50 7.14
N ARG A 144 -7.61 48.11 7.80
CA ARG A 144 -7.14 48.70 9.06
C ARG A 144 -6.80 50.18 8.89
N GLU A 145 -6.06 50.54 7.84
CA GLU A 145 -5.76 51.94 7.50
C GLU A 145 -7.03 52.76 7.24
N ALA A 146 -7.98 52.20 6.47
CA ALA A 146 -9.26 52.85 6.22
C ALA A 146 -10.08 53.08 7.50
N SER A 147 -10.10 52.11 8.42
CA SER A 147 -10.74 52.26 9.73
C SER A 147 -10.08 53.35 10.59
N HIS A 148 -8.75 53.45 10.59
CA HIS A 148 -8.04 54.54 11.27
C HIS A 148 -8.36 55.91 10.67
N HIS A 149 -8.43 56.02 9.35
CA HIS A 149 -8.82 57.26 8.68
C HIS A 149 -10.26 57.66 9.04
N ASN A 150 -11.19 56.71 9.05
CA ASN A 150 -12.57 56.95 9.46
C ASN A 150 -12.70 57.36 10.92
N GLN A 151 -11.90 56.78 11.82
CA GLN A 151 -11.86 57.19 13.23
C GLN A 151 -11.41 58.65 13.38
N ALA A 152 -10.35 59.06 12.67
CA ALA A 152 -9.89 60.45 12.68
C ALA A 152 -10.98 61.41 12.17
N ALA A 153 -11.62 61.09 11.05
CA ALA A 153 -12.72 61.89 10.50
C ALA A 153 -13.92 62.01 11.46
N LEU A 154 -14.25 60.94 12.20
CA LEU A 154 -15.29 61.00 13.23
C LEU A 154 -14.91 61.87 14.42
N THR A 155 -13.64 61.84 14.84
CA THR A 155 -13.14 62.75 15.89
C THR A 155 -13.30 64.21 15.47
N ASP A 156 -12.98 64.54 14.21
CA ASP A 156 -13.16 65.89 13.66
C ASP A 156 -14.64 66.30 13.65
N ILE A 157 -15.55 65.41 13.21
CA ILE A 157 -17.00 65.68 13.22
C ILE A 157 -17.52 65.90 14.66
N ILE A 158 -17.06 65.12 15.64
CA ILE A 158 -17.45 65.30 17.05
C ILE A 158 -16.99 66.67 17.56
N GLN A 159 -15.79 67.10 17.18
CA GLN A 159 -15.28 68.43 17.53
C GLN A 159 -16.12 69.54 16.89
N GLU A 160 -16.44 69.45 15.59
CA GLU A 160 -17.31 70.41 14.91
C GLU A 160 -18.70 70.49 15.57
N MET A 161 -19.26 69.35 15.98
CA MET A 161 -20.55 69.32 16.70
C MET A 161 -20.47 70.03 18.06
N SER A 162 -19.35 69.89 18.77
CA SER A 162 -19.10 70.63 20.01
C SER A 162 -19.03 72.13 19.75
N ASP A 163 -18.32 72.55 18.71
CA ASP A 163 -18.17 73.96 18.35
C ASP A 163 -19.52 74.58 17.95
N VAL A 164 -20.35 73.87 17.18
CA VAL A 164 -21.72 74.32 16.83
C VAL A 164 -22.61 74.40 18.07
N SER A 165 -22.47 73.47 19.02
CA SER A 165 -23.19 73.52 20.30
C SER A 165 -22.81 74.77 21.11
N GLU A 166 -21.52 75.12 21.18
CA GLU A 166 -21.05 76.33 21.86
C GLU A 166 -21.56 77.60 21.19
N GLN A 167 -21.49 77.69 19.85
CA GLN A 167 -22.04 78.83 19.11
C GLN A 167 -23.55 78.98 19.28
N SER A 168 -24.29 77.87 19.34
CA SER A 168 -25.74 77.87 19.58
C SER A 168 -26.07 78.38 20.97
N GLN A 169 -25.27 78.01 21.97
CA GLN A 169 -25.40 78.50 23.34
C GLN A 169 -25.16 80.03 23.42
N GLN A 170 -24.10 80.53 22.78
CA GLN A 170 -23.84 81.98 22.69
C GLN A 170 -24.98 82.74 21.99
N ALA A 171 -25.55 82.17 20.92
CA ALA A 171 -26.72 82.75 20.25
C ALA A 171 -27.94 82.84 21.16
N LEU A 172 -28.18 81.82 22.00
CA LEU A 172 -29.25 81.80 22.98
C LEU A 172 -29.09 82.91 24.03
N GLU A 173 -27.88 83.15 24.50
CA GLU A 173 -27.55 84.23 25.44
C GLU A 173 -27.77 85.61 24.82
N MET A 174 -27.34 85.81 23.57
CA MET A 174 -27.60 87.05 22.83
C MET A 174 -29.10 87.31 22.62
N LEU A 175 -29.88 86.27 22.31
CA LEU A 175 -31.34 86.36 22.17
C LEU A 175 -32.03 86.69 23.50
N THR A 176 -31.55 86.11 24.60
CA THR A 176 -32.07 86.42 25.94
C THR A 176 -31.83 87.91 26.25
N SER A 177 -30.63 88.42 25.97
CA SER A 177 -30.34 89.86 26.12
C SER A 177 -31.17 90.75 25.21
N LEU A 178 -31.45 90.31 23.97
CA LEU A 178 -32.33 91.02 23.05
C LEU A 178 -33.76 91.07 23.59
N ASN A 179 -34.26 89.97 24.15
CA ASN A 179 -35.61 89.89 24.70
C ASN A 179 -35.79 90.85 25.89
N ASP A 180 -34.78 90.97 26.77
CA ASP A 180 -34.76 91.96 27.84
C ASP A 180 -34.81 93.39 27.32
N LYS A 181 -34.12 93.68 26.20
CA LYS A 181 -34.14 95.00 25.56
C LYS A 181 -35.51 95.29 24.93
N ILE A 182 -36.15 94.30 24.31
CA ILE A 182 -37.50 94.41 23.74
C ILE A 182 -38.52 94.74 24.84
N GLU A 183 -38.46 94.06 25.99
CA GLU A 183 -39.32 94.36 27.15
C GLU A 183 -39.10 95.77 27.70
N ARG A 184 -37.85 96.26 27.75
CA ARG A 184 -37.58 97.66 28.13
C ARG A 184 -38.18 98.65 27.13
N VAL A 185 -38.08 98.37 25.82
CA VAL A 185 -38.70 99.21 24.79
C VAL A 185 -40.22 99.22 24.99
N ARG A 186 -40.84 98.06 25.17
CA ARG A 186 -42.29 97.93 25.45
C ARG A 186 -42.76 98.81 26.60
N ASN A 187 -42.04 98.78 27.73
CA ASN A 187 -42.35 99.60 28.89
C ASN A 187 -42.27 101.11 28.59
N VAL A 188 -41.26 101.52 27.82
CA VAL A 188 -41.12 102.92 27.38
C VAL A 188 -42.25 103.30 26.42
N THR A 189 -42.59 102.44 25.46
CA THR A 189 -43.69 102.70 24.50
C THR A 189 -45.03 102.82 25.22
N SER A 190 -45.31 101.95 26.21
CA SER A 190 -46.50 102.03 27.05
C SER A 190 -46.59 103.35 27.83
N MET A 191 -45.47 103.80 28.41
CA MET A 191 -45.41 105.08 29.11
C MET A 191 -45.66 106.27 28.16
N ILE A 192 -45.18 106.20 26.92
CA ILE A 192 -45.45 107.25 25.91
C ILE A 192 -46.92 107.23 25.49
N GLU A 193 -47.54 106.06 25.35
CA GLU A 193 -48.99 105.93 25.10
C GLU A 193 -49.80 106.59 26.20
N ASP A 194 -49.48 106.30 27.47
CA ASP A 194 -50.13 106.91 28.63
C ASP A 194 -49.99 108.44 28.63
N ILE A 195 -48.80 108.96 28.28
CA ILE A 195 -48.56 110.40 28.14
C ILE A 195 -49.37 110.99 26.98
N ALA A 196 -49.45 110.30 25.85
CA ALA A 196 -50.22 110.74 24.69
C ALA A 196 -51.72 110.79 25.01
N GLU A 197 -52.26 109.79 25.71
CA GLU A 197 -53.65 109.76 26.17
C GLU A 197 -53.94 110.88 27.18
N GLN A 198 -53.06 111.08 28.17
CA GLN A 198 -53.18 112.21 29.11
C GLN A 198 -53.14 113.57 28.39
N THR A 199 -52.24 113.72 27.42
CA THR A 199 -52.11 114.94 26.61
C THR A 199 -53.35 115.17 25.75
N HIS A 200 -53.92 114.09 25.20
CA HIS A 200 -55.19 114.13 24.47
C HIS A 200 -56.33 114.64 25.37
N LEU A 201 -56.46 114.10 26.58
CA LEU A 201 -57.47 114.54 27.57
C LEU A 201 -57.26 116.00 28.02
N LEU A 202 -56.02 116.40 28.28
CA LEU A 202 -55.65 117.78 28.62
C LEU A 202 -56.01 118.76 27.50
N SER A 203 -55.68 118.41 26.25
CA SER A 203 -55.99 119.23 25.07
C SER A 203 -57.48 119.32 24.79
N LEU A 204 -58.24 118.27 25.10
CA LEU A 204 -59.70 118.26 25.00
C LEU A 204 -60.31 119.22 26.04
N ASN A 205 -59.87 119.14 27.30
CA ASN A 205 -60.29 120.07 28.35
C ASN A 205 -59.94 121.52 28.01
N ALA A 206 -58.75 121.77 27.47
CA ALA A 206 -58.34 123.09 27.00
C ALA A 206 -59.17 123.59 25.81
N SER A 207 -59.54 122.71 24.87
CA SER A 207 -60.42 123.04 23.74
C SER A 207 -61.82 123.41 24.21
N ILE A 208 -62.35 122.70 25.21
CA ILE A 208 -63.66 122.98 25.83
C ILE A 208 -63.63 124.35 26.52
N GLU A 209 -62.60 124.65 27.32
CA GLU A 209 -62.51 125.92 28.04
C GLU A 209 -62.24 127.10 27.09
N ALA A 210 -61.48 126.88 26.01
CA ALA A 210 -61.29 127.86 24.94
C ALA A 210 -62.60 128.17 24.18
N ALA A 211 -63.45 127.17 23.94
CA ALA A 211 -64.79 127.38 23.38
C ALA A 211 -65.70 128.15 24.36
N ARG A 212 -65.55 127.90 25.66
CA ARG A 212 -66.29 128.56 26.74
C ARG A 212 -65.95 130.05 26.88
N ALA A 213 -64.72 130.44 26.57
CA ALA A 213 -64.26 131.83 26.56
C ALA A 213 -64.71 132.65 25.33
N GLY A 214 -65.45 132.05 24.37
CA GLY A 214 -66.01 132.73 23.20
C GLY A 214 -64.93 133.31 22.27
N GLU A 215 -65.13 134.55 21.79
CA GLU A 215 -64.21 135.20 20.84
C GLU A 215 -62.79 135.41 21.39
N HIS A 216 -62.64 135.56 22.72
CA HIS A 216 -61.32 135.69 23.37
C HIS A 216 -60.52 134.37 23.41
N GLY A 217 -61.19 133.22 23.22
CA GLY A 217 -60.58 131.89 23.27
C GLY A 217 -60.14 131.32 21.91
N ARG A 218 -60.42 131.99 20.78
CA ARG A 218 -60.15 131.45 19.43
C ARG A 218 -58.70 131.02 19.20
N GLY A 219 -57.73 131.82 19.63
CA GLY A 219 -56.30 131.46 19.49
C GLY A 219 -55.92 130.23 20.30
N PHE A 220 -56.44 130.11 21.52
CA PHE A 220 -56.23 128.94 22.38
C PHE A 220 -56.92 127.68 21.83
N ALA A 221 -58.11 127.81 21.24
CA ALA A 221 -58.82 126.68 20.64
C ALA A 221 -58.03 126.05 19.47
N VAL A 222 -57.35 126.86 18.65
CA VAL A 222 -56.49 126.38 17.56
C VAL A 222 -55.28 125.61 18.11
N VAL A 223 -54.60 126.16 19.12
CA VAL A 223 -53.45 125.49 19.76
C VAL A 223 -53.89 124.18 20.43
N ALA A 224 -55.01 124.18 21.15
CA ALA A 224 -55.54 122.98 21.81
C ALA A 224 -55.94 121.90 20.78
N GLY A 225 -56.50 122.28 19.63
CA GLY A 225 -56.77 121.37 18.51
C GLY A 225 -55.50 120.76 17.90
N GLU A 226 -54.44 121.53 17.74
CA GLU A 226 -53.16 121.04 17.22
C GLU A 226 -52.46 120.10 18.22
N VAL A 227 -52.48 120.43 19.53
CA VAL A 227 -51.98 119.54 20.59
C VAL A 227 -52.77 118.23 20.63
N ARG A 228 -54.10 118.28 20.46
CA ARG A 228 -54.94 117.08 20.37
C ARG A 228 -54.58 116.19 19.19
N ASN A 229 -54.35 116.81 18.03
CA ASN A 229 -53.93 116.12 16.82
C ASN A 229 -52.54 115.49 16.97
N LEU A 230 -51.59 116.21 17.60
CA LEU A 230 -50.26 115.70 17.89
C LEU A 230 -50.32 114.51 18.86
N ALA A 231 -51.10 114.61 19.94
CA ALA A 231 -51.33 113.52 20.87
C ALA A 231 -51.93 112.27 20.18
N HIS A 232 -52.91 112.46 19.29
CA HIS A 232 -53.46 111.36 18.49
C HIS A 232 -52.41 110.72 17.57
N LYS A 233 -51.60 111.53 16.86
CA LYS A 233 -50.51 111.02 16.02
C LYS A 233 -49.46 110.27 16.83
N THR A 234 -49.13 110.75 18.03
CA THR A 234 -48.22 110.06 18.96
C THR A 234 -48.79 108.70 19.35
N SER A 235 -50.06 108.63 19.80
CA SER A 235 -50.75 107.39 20.17
C SER A 235 -50.80 106.38 19.02
N THR A 236 -51.14 106.82 17.80
CA THR A 236 -51.11 105.94 16.62
C THR A 236 -49.70 105.40 16.35
N ALA A 237 -48.66 106.23 16.49
CA ALA A 237 -47.28 105.82 16.27
C ALA A 237 -46.77 104.85 17.35
N THR A 238 -47.10 105.07 18.63
CA THR A 238 -46.77 104.15 19.73
C THR A 238 -47.48 102.82 19.58
N GLN A 239 -48.72 102.80 19.09
CA GLN A 239 -49.43 101.57 18.77
C GLN A 239 -48.74 100.77 17.65
N SER A 240 -48.26 101.43 16.58
CA SER A 240 -47.44 100.76 15.56
C SER A 240 -46.11 100.23 16.11
N VAL A 241 -45.49 100.94 17.06
CA VAL A 241 -44.28 100.44 17.74
C VAL A 241 -44.59 99.23 18.63
N ASP A 242 -45.72 99.20 19.34
CA ASP A 242 -46.13 98.03 20.13
C ASP A 242 -46.35 96.78 19.27
N GLU A 243 -46.96 96.94 18.09
CA GLU A 243 -47.09 95.85 17.11
C GLU A 243 -45.71 95.31 16.67
N LEU A 244 -44.78 96.20 16.30
CA LEU A 244 -43.41 95.80 15.94
C LEU A 244 -42.67 95.10 17.09
N VAL A 245 -42.84 95.57 18.32
CA VAL A 245 -42.26 94.97 19.53
C VAL A 245 -42.83 93.57 19.78
N LYS A 246 -44.15 93.38 19.61
CA LYS A 246 -44.80 92.06 19.70
C LYS A 246 -44.26 91.10 18.64
N ASP A 247 -44.13 91.55 17.40
CA ASP A 247 -43.59 90.73 16.31
C ASP A 247 -42.13 90.34 16.54
N MET A 248 -41.31 91.28 17.04
CA MET A 248 -39.92 91.01 17.45
C MET A 248 -39.84 90.00 18.59
N HIS A 249 -40.72 90.12 19.60
CA HIS A 249 -40.79 89.19 20.72
C HIS A 249 -41.16 87.77 20.26
N GLN A 250 -42.22 87.65 19.44
CA GLN A 250 -42.65 86.37 18.88
C GLN A 250 -41.55 85.73 18.02
N SER A 251 -40.88 86.55 17.19
CA SER A 251 -39.74 86.10 16.38
C SER A 251 -38.59 85.60 17.26
N GLY A 252 -38.27 86.31 18.35
CA GLY A 252 -37.26 85.88 19.32
C GLY A 252 -37.58 84.53 19.96
N GLN A 253 -38.83 84.32 20.40
CA GLN A 253 -39.26 83.03 20.95
C GLN A 253 -39.14 81.87 19.95
N ASN A 254 -39.49 82.10 18.69
CA ASN A 254 -39.35 81.09 17.63
C ASN A 254 -37.88 80.69 17.41
N VAL A 255 -36.95 81.64 17.47
CA VAL A 255 -35.51 81.36 17.35
C VAL A 255 -35.00 80.57 18.57
N VAL A 256 -35.42 80.94 19.79
CA VAL A 256 -35.07 80.19 21.01
C VAL A 256 -35.55 78.73 20.93
N SER A 257 -36.79 78.50 20.52
CA SER A 257 -37.33 77.14 20.32
C SER A 257 -36.53 76.36 19.27
N SER A 258 -36.18 77.02 18.16
CA SER A 258 -35.39 76.41 17.09
C SER A 258 -33.98 76.04 17.56
N MET A 259 -33.32 76.89 18.37
CA MET A 259 -32.02 76.55 18.95
C MET A 259 -32.10 75.43 19.97
N GLY A 260 -33.13 75.38 20.81
CA GLY A 260 -33.34 74.25 21.71
C GLY A 260 -33.47 72.92 20.95
N SER A 261 -34.20 72.91 19.84
CA SER A 261 -34.29 71.73 18.96
C SER A 261 -32.95 71.39 18.31
N LEU A 262 -32.20 72.40 17.83
CA LEU A 262 -30.88 72.20 17.23
C LEU A 262 -29.90 71.57 18.22
N MET A 263 -29.82 72.09 19.45
CA MET A 263 -28.92 71.56 20.49
C MET A 263 -29.28 70.11 20.87
N SER A 264 -30.57 69.80 21.00
CA SER A 264 -31.02 68.42 21.24
C SER A 264 -30.58 67.48 20.10
N ARG A 265 -30.74 67.91 18.84
CA ARG A 265 -30.31 67.13 17.67
C ARG A 265 -28.79 66.94 17.63
N ILE A 266 -28.01 67.97 17.92
CA ILE A 266 -26.54 67.89 17.98
C ILE A 266 -26.09 66.89 19.06
N SER A 267 -26.68 66.97 20.26
CA SER A 267 -26.37 66.05 21.35
C SER A 267 -26.65 64.58 20.97
N HIS A 268 -27.82 64.31 20.39
CA HIS A 268 -28.15 62.97 19.90
C HIS A 268 -27.18 62.49 18.81
N ARG A 269 -26.83 63.35 17.85
CA ARG A 269 -25.89 63.00 16.77
C ARG A 269 -24.47 62.79 17.28
N SER A 270 -24.02 63.54 18.27
CA SER A 270 -22.72 63.32 18.90
C SER A 270 -22.66 61.95 19.59
N ALA A 271 -23.74 61.53 20.25
CA ALA A 271 -23.83 60.20 20.85
C ALA A 271 -23.81 59.09 19.79
N ASP A 272 -24.57 59.25 18.68
CA ASP A 272 -24.53 58.33 17.54
C ASP A 272 -23.10 58.17 17.00
N MET A 273 -22.37 59.27 16.82
CA MET A 273 -20.99 59.25 16.29
C MET A 273 -20.01 58.56 17.25
N GLN A 274 -20.18 58.70 18.56
CA GLN A 274 -19.38 57.96 19.55
C GLN A 274 -19.61 56.44 19.44
N HIS A 275 -20.85 56.00 19.19
CA HIS A 275 -21.14 54.59 18.93
C HIS A 275 -20.52 54.07 17.63
N VAL A 276 -20.48 54.89 16.58
CA VAL A 276 -19.78 54.52 15.33
C VAL A 276 -18.26 54.42 15.59
N GLY A 277 -17.69 55.37 16.34
CA GLY A 277 -16.27 55.35 16.69
C GLY A 277 -15.86 54.11 17.48
N SER A 278 -16.67 53.68 18.46
CA SER A 278 -16.41 52.43 19.19
C SER A 278 -16.50 51.19 18.30
N SER A 279 -17.49 51.15 17.39
CA SER A 279 -17.64 50.05 16.42
C SER A 279 -16.44 49.93 15.48
N LEU A 280 -15.91 51.05 15.00
CA LEU A 280 -14.67 51.06 14.23
C LEU A 280 -13.47 50.58 15.04
N GLY A 281 -13.43 50.90 16.35
CA GLY A 281 -12.41 50.36 17.26
C GLY A 281 -12.44 48.84 17.35
N THR A 282 -13.62 48.25 17.43
CA THR A 282 -13.80 46.79 17.38
C THR A 282 -13.32 46.23 16.04
N ILE A 283 -13.69 46.86 14.92
CA ILE A 283 -13.26 46.42 13.57
C ILE A 283 -11.73 46.45 13.43
N THR A 284 -11.05 47.48 13.94
CA THR A 284 -9.57 47.53 13.93
C THR A 284 -8.98 46.35 14.70
N HIS A 285 -9.55 46.00 15.86
CA HIS A 285 -9.10 44.84 16.63
C HIS A 285 -9.32 43.52 15.89
N GLU A 286 -10.45 43.38 15.18
CA GLU A 286 -10.72 42.21 14.33
C GLU A 286 -9.67 42.07 13.20
N PHE A 287 -9.22 43.18 12.60
CA PHE A 287 -8.14 43.15 11.60
C PHE A 287 -6.80 42.74 12.19
N ASP A 288 -6.45 43.19 13.40
CA ASP A 288 -5.24 42.72 14.10
C ASP A 288 -5.29 41.20 14.33
N GLN A 289 -6.46 40.67 14.70
CA GLN A 289 -6.64 39.23 14.85
C GLN A 289 -6.49 38.49 13.52
N VAL A 290 -7.08 39.00 12.44
CA VAL A 290 -6.91 38.43 11.08
C VAL A 290 -5.43 38.37 10.70
N GLN A 291 -4.63 39.40 11.01
CA GLN A 291 -3.20 39.42 10.72
C GLN A 291 -2.42 38.35 11.49
N SER A 292 -2.77 38.14 12.76
CA SER A 292 -2.22 37.06 13.60
C SER A 292 -2.54 35.67 13.05
N GLU A 293 -3.78 35.45 12.62
CA GLU A 293 -4.20 34.18 12.00
C GLU A 293 -3.44 33.93 10.69
N ILE A 294 -3.21 34.96 9.87
CA ILE A 294 -2.43 34.82 8.63
C ILE A 294 -0.97 34.46 8.92
N SER A 295 -0.38 35.02 9.97
CA SER A 295 0.96 34.61 10.40
C SER A 295 1.00 33.14 10.80
N SER A 296 -0.04 32.65 11.47
CA SER A 296 -0.17 31.23 11.85
C SER A 296 -0.33 30.33 10.63
N VAL A 297 -1.12 30.76 9.64
CA VAL A 297 -1.26 30.08 8.34
C VAL A 297 0.08 30.02 7.61
N ALA A 298 0.85 31.11 7.58
CA ALA A 298 2.17 31.14 6.95
C ALA A 298 3.13 30.13 7.59
N GLN A 299 3.13 30.01 8.92
CA GLN A 299 3.92 29.00 9.64
C GLN A 299 3.46 27.57 9.31
N ALA A 300 2.14 27.33 9.24
CA ALA A 300 1.59 26.03 8.87
C ALA A 300 1.97 25.63 7.44
N ILE A 301 1.99 26.59 6.51
CA ILE A 301 2.46 26.39 5.13
C ILE A 301 3.93 25.96 5.12
N GLU A 302 4.80 26.66 5.85
CA GLU A 302 6.23 26.33 5.89
C GLU A 302 6.48 24.94 6.47
N ASN A 303 5.79 24.60 7.56
CA ASN A 303 5.85 23.25 8.14
C ASN A 303 5.36 22.20 7.12
N THR A 304 4.25 22.48 6.42
CA THR A 304 3.70 21.56 5.41
C THR A 304 4.70 21.36 4.27
N ARG A 305 5.34 22.43 3.79
CA ARG A 305 6.37 22.39 2.75
C ARG A 305 7.54 21.50 3.15
N GLN A 306 8.02 21.62 4.39
CA GLN A 306 9.09 20.77 4.91
C GLN A 306 8.67 19.29 4.96
N HIS A 307 7.46 18.98 5.45
CA HIS A 307 6.95 17.61 5.48
C HIS A 307 6.78 17.03 4.07
N SER A 308 6.26 17.81 3.13
CA SER A 308 6.14 17.39 1.73
C SER A 308 7.49 17.06 1.11
N GLN A 309 8.54 17.83 1.43
CA GLN A 309 9.90 17.52 0.97
C GLN A 309 10.40 16.20 1.56
N THR A 310 10.25 15.99 2.87
CA THR A 310 10.63 14.72 3.51
C THR A 310 9.90 13.54 2.89
N VAL A 311 8.60 13.66 2.62
CA VAL A 311 7.83 12.61 1.94
C VAL A 311 8.36 12.35 0.54
N ALA A 312 8.66 13.40 -0.23
CA ALA A 312 9.25 13.24 -1.57
C ALA A 312 10.60 12.51 -1.52
N ASP A 313 11.47 12.84 -0.57
CA ASP A 313 12.76 12.18 -0.38
C ASP A 313 12.57 10.69 -0.04
N THR A 314 11.64 10.35 0.86
CA THR A 314 11.34 8.95 1.21
C THR A 314 10.71 8.16 0.05
N LEU A 315 9.97 8.84 -0.84
CA LEU A 315 9.42 8.18 -2.04
C LEU A 315 10.52 7.85 -3.04
N HIS A 316 11.53 8.72 -3.18
CA HIS A 316 12.69 8.42 -4.01
C HIS A 316 13.52 7.25 -3.47
N GLU A 317 13.69 7.15 -2.15
CA GLU A 317 14.33 5.99 -1.52
C GLU A 317 13.52 4.71 -1.76
N LEU A 318 12.19 4.77 -1.60
CA LEU A 318 11.30 3.64 -1.87
C LEU A 318 11.35 3.19 -3.34
N GLU A 319 11.42 4.11 -4.29
CA GLU A 319 11.58 3.78 -5.71
C GLU A 319 12.89 3.02 -5.97
N ALA A 320 13.99 3.45 -5.35
CA ALA A 320 15.27 2.76 -5.45
C ALA A 320 15.22 1.35 -4.82
N ASP A 321 14.62 1.22 -3.64
CA ASP A 321 14.45 -0.06 -2.94
C ASP A 321 13.59 -1.04 -3.74
N VAL A 322 12.54 -0.56 -4.42
CA VAL A 322 11.68 -1.38 -5.26
C VAL A 322 12.42 -1.85 -6.51
N ASP A 323 13.23 -1.00 -7.13
CA ASP A 323 14.06 -1.36 -8.27
C ASP A 323 15.15 -2.39 -7.90
N GLU A 324 15.79 -2.23 -6.75
CA GLU A 324 16.74 -3.22 -6.21
C GLU A 324 16.03 -4.54 -5.89
N GLY A 325 14.91 -4.49 -5.18
CA GLY A 325 14.10 -5.66 -4.85
C GLY A 325 13.65 -6.45 -6.08
N ASN A 326 13.26 -5.76 -7.17
CA ASN A 326 12.88 -6.43 -8.42
C ASN A 326 14.05 -7.21 -9.04
N ARG A 327 15.26 -6.64 -9.01
CA ARG A 327 16.48 -7.32 -9.50
C ARG A 327 16.80 -8.54 -8.64
N ASP A 328 16.75 -8.38 -7.32
CA ASP A 328 17.00 -9.46 -6.37
C ASP A 328 16.01 -10.61 -6.53
N MET A 329 14.72 -10.32 -6.77
CA MET A 329 13.70 -11.35 -7.00
C MET A 329 13.94 -12.09 -8.32
N HIS A 330 14.34 -11.38 -9.37
CA HIS A 330 14.69 -12.02 -10.65
C HIS A 330 15.89 -12.97 -10.50
N ASP A 331 16.94 -12.53 -9.81
CA ASP A 331 18.13 -13.33 -9.56
C ASP A 331 17.82 -14.53 -8.66
N LEU A 332 17.01 -14.34 -7.62
CA LEU A 332 16.56 -15.41 -6.73
C LEU A 332 15.74 -16.47 -7.48
N ALA A 333 14.82 -16.07 -8.34
CA ALA A 333 14.03 -16.98 -9.17
C ALA A 333 14.93 -17.79 -10.13
N ASN A 334 15.93 -17.15 -10.74
CA ASN A 334 16.89 -17.82 -11.62
C ASN A 334 17.77 -18.83 -10.86
N GLN A 335 18.26 -18.47 -9.67
CA GLN A 335 19.05 -19.37 -8.82
C GLN A 335 18.22 -20.57 -8.35
N ALA A 336 16.97 -20.33 -7.94
CA ALA A 336 16.05 -21.39 -7.56
C ALA A 336 15.78 -22.37 -8.70
N ARG A 337 15.56 -21.85 -9.92
CA ARG A 337 15.38 -22.69 -11.12
C ARG A 337 16.63 -23.54 -11.42
N ALA A 338 17.82 -22.97 -11.32
CA ALA A 338 19.08 -23.70 -11.52
C ALA A 338 19.29 -24.82 -10.48
N LEU A 339 18.97 -24.56 -9.21
CA LEU A 339 19.03 -25.57 -8.14
C LEU A 339 18.02 -26.69 -8.36
N MET A 340 16.81 -26.35 -8.79
CA MET A 340 15.77 -27.31 -9.16
C MET A 340 16.23 -28.19 -10.32
N GLU A 341 16.77 -27.62 -11.40
CA GLU A 341 17.31 -28.39 -12.54
C GLU A 341 18.47 -29.30 -12.14
N ALA A 342 19.38 -28.84 -11.28
CA ALA A 342 20.49 -29.66 -10.79
C ALA A 342 19.99 -30.84 -9.95
N ALA A 343 19.02 -30.61 -9.07
CA ALA A 343 18.41 -31.64 -8.25
C ALA A 343 17.62 -32.67 -9.09
N GLU A 344 16.84 -32.21 -10.07
CA GLU A 344 16.17 -33.05 -11.07
C GLU A 344 17.16 -33.94 -11.84
N GLY A 345 18.33 -33.38 -12.21
CA GLY A 345 19.40 -34.12 -12.86
C GLY A 345 19.92 -35.28 -12.02
N VAL A 346 20.21 -35.02 -10.74
CA VAL A 346 20.67 -36.03 -9.78
C VAL A 346 19.62 -37.14 -9.61
N ASP A 347 18.35 -36.78 -9.40
CA ASP A 347 17.29 -37.77 -9.25
C ASP A 347 17.08 -38.59 -10.53
N GLY A 348 17.16 -37.96 -11.70
CA GLY A 348 17.03 -38.61 -13.00
C GLY A 348 18.15 -39.63 -13.28
N GLU A 349 19.39 -39.33 -12.88
CA GLU A 349 20.52 -40.27 -13.01
C GLU A 349 20.40 -41.44 -12.02
N LEU A 350 20.00 -41.17 -10.78
CA LEU A 350 19.87 -42.19 -9.74
C LEU A 350 18.66 -43.11 -9.96
N ALA A 351 17.56 -42.60 -10.49
CA ALA A 351 16.38 -43.42 -10.82
C ALA A 351 16.64 -44.42 -11.95
N GLN A 352 17.68 -44.21 -12.79
CA GLN A 352 18.14 -45.20 -13.78
C GLN A 352 19.01 -46.31 -13.15
N GLN A 353 19.49 -46.12 -11.92
CA GLN A 353 20.28 -47.11 -11.18
C GLN A 353 19.38 -48.10 -10.43
N ARG A 354 19.85 -49.34 -10.22
CA ARG A 354 19.07 -50.45 -9.61
C ARG A 354 18.94 -50.32 -8.08
N LEU A 355 18.27 -49.26 -7.62
CA LEU A 355 18.16 -48.87 -6.21
C LEU A 355 16.85 -49.32 -5.53
N ASN A 356 15.87 -49.90 -6.23
CA ASN A 356 14.52 -50.29 -5.76
C ASN A 356 13.75 -49.20 -4.98
N GLY A 357 14.00 -47.90 -5.21
CA GLY A 357 13.26 -46.79 -4.57
C GLY A 357 11.96 -46.43 -5.28
N ARG A 358 11.10 -45.59 -4.67
CA ARG A 358 9.80 -45.16 -5.23
C ARG A 358 9.93 -44.59 -6.64
N HIS A 359 10.89 -43.68 -6.87
CA HIS A 359 11.16 -43.12 -8.21
C HIS A 359 11.48 -44.20 -9.26
N GLN A 360 12.20 -45.25 -8.89
CA GLN A 360 12.52 -46.34 -9.82
C GLN A 360 11.30 -47.26 -10.08
N GLN A 361 10.48 -47.54 -9.05
CA GLN A 361 9.24 -48.30 -9.23
C GLN A 361 8.30 -47.56 -10.20
N VAL A 362 8.16 -46.24 -10.00
CA VAL A 362 7.39 -45.38 -10.89
C VAL A 362 8.01 -45.32 -12.29
N PHE A 363 9.34 -45.21 -12.42
CA PHE A 363 10.04 -45.27 -13.70
C PHE A 363 9.75 -46.56 -14.47
N HIS A 364 9.85 -47.72 -13.81
CA HIS A 364 9.58 -49.00 -14.44
C HIS A 364 8.13 -49.12 -14.90
N ALA A 365 7.17 -48.70 -14.08
CA ALA A 365 5.76 -48.68 -14.46
C ALA A 365 5.49 -47.72 -15.63
N ALA A 366 6.07 -46.51 -15.59
CA ALA A 366 5.96 -45.55 -16.68
C ALA A 366 6.52 -46.11 -17.99
N ARG A 367 7.71 -46.72 -17.95
CA ARG A 367 8.36 -47.32 -19.12
C ARG A 367 7.54 -48.47 -19.70
N GLN A 368 7.03 -49.36 -18.84
CA GLN A 368 6.16 -50.45 -19.27
C GLN A 368 4.85 -49.95 -19.87
N ALA A 369 4.23 -48.93 -19.28
CA ALA A 369 3.02 -48.30 -19.80
C ALA A 369 3.28 -47.64 -21.16
N ALA A 370 4.37 -46.88 -21.28
CA ALA A 370 4.77 -46.24 -22.53
C ALA A 370 5.05 -47.26 -23.64
N ASP A 371 5.66 -48.42 -23.33
CA ASP A 371 5.90 -49.50 -24.30
C ASP A 371 4.59 -50.20 -24.72
N ARG A 372 3.67 -50.42 -23.77
CA ARG A 372 2.33 -50.93 -24.07
C ARG A 372 1.53 -49.98 -24.95
N LEU A 373 1.65 -48.67 -24.70
CA LEU A 373 1.01 -47.62 -25.47
C LEU A 373 1.57 -47.51 -26.88
N GLY A 374 2.90 -47.52 -27.02
CA GLY A 374 3.56 -47.58 -28.33
C GLY A 374 3.00 -48.74 -29.17
N LYS A 375 2.97 -49.95 -28.59
CA LYS A 375 2.39 -51.14 -29.25
C LYS A 375 0.90 -51.01 -29.55
N LEU A 376 0.13 -50.37 -28.67
CA LEU A 376 -1.30 -50.11 -28.87
C LEU A 376 -1.52 -49.23 -30.12
N PHE A 377 -0.77 -48.13 -30.23
CA PHE A 377 -0.84 -47.24 -31.39
C PHE A 377 -0.33 -47.91 -32.67
N GLU A 378 0.78 -48.65 -32.60
CA GLU A 378 1.30 -49.42 -33.75
C GLU A 378 0.29 -50.43 -34.29
N ASN A 379 -0.42 -51.11 -33.39
CA ASN A 379 -1.46 -52.07 -33.77
C ASN A 379 -2.71 -51.36 -34.35
N ALA A 380 -3.07 -50.19 -33.82
CA ALA A 380 -4.17 -49.38 -34.37
C ALA A 380 -3.86 -48.87 -35.78
N LEU A 381 -2.62 -48.46 -36.04
CA LEU A 381 -2.13 -48.12 -37.39
C LEU A 381 -2.25 -49.31 -38.35
N LYS A 382 -1.83 -50.51 -37.91
CA LYS A 382 -1.94 -51.73 -38.72
C LYS A 382 -3.38 -52.13 -39.03
N ARG A 383 -4.33 -51.86 -38.12
CA ARG A 383 -5.76 -52.13 -38.30
C ARG A 383 -6.51 -51.03 -39.08
N GLY A 384 -5.87 -49.91 -39.38
CA GLY A 384 -6.50 -48.76 -40.03
C GLY A 384 -7.46 -47.97 -39.12
N GLU A 385 -7.41 -48.18 -37.80
CA GLU A 385 -8.20 -47.42 -36.82
C GLU A 385 -7.63 -46.01 -36.60
N LEU A 386 -6.34 -45.81 -36.90
CA LEU A 386 -5.64 -44.53 -36.87
C LEU A 386 -4.77 -44.39 -38.13
N SER A 387 -4.46 -43.15 -38.51
CA SER A 387 -3.48 -42.84 -39.56
C SER A 387 -2.21 -42.22 -38.98
N GLU A 388 -1.08 -42.34 -39.67
CA GLU A 388 0.17 -41.68 -39.22
C GLU A 388 0.04 -40.16 -39.18
N ALA A 389 -0.71 -39.57 -40.12
CA ALA A 389 -0.99 -38.14 -40.14
C ALA A 389 -1.78 -37.71 -38.90
N ALA A 390 -2.77 -38.50 -38.48
CA ALA A 390 -3.53 -38.21 -37.26
C ALA A 390 -2.63 -38.14 -36.02
N LEU A 391 -1.66 -39.05 -35.88
CA LEU A 391 -0.79 -39.12 -34.71
C LEU A 391 0.36 -38.11 -34.71
N PHE A 392 1.00 -37.86 -35.86
CA PHE A 392 2.22 -37.05 -35.94
C PHE A 392 2.01 -35.63 -36.50
N GLN A 393 0.83 -35.36 -37.07
CA GLN A 393 0.41 -34.02 -37.53
C GLN A 393 -0.96 -33.66 -36.96
N PRO A 394 -1.14 -33.67 -35.62
CA PRO A 394 -2.42 -33.36 -35.02
C PRO A 394 -2.84 -31.92 -35.30
N SER A 395 -4.11 -31.75 -35.69
CA SER A 395 -4.78 -30.46 -35.75
C SER A 395 -5.59 -30.27 -34.48
N TYR A 396 -5.13 -29.38 -33.60
CA TYR A 396 -5.84 -29.04 -32.36
C TYR A 396 -6.93 -28.01 -32.65
N GLN A 397 -8.19 -28.43 -32.55
CA GLN A 397 -9.34 -27.55 -32.70
C GLN A 397 -9.84 -27.16 -31.31
N GLN A 398 -9.80 -25.87 -30.97
CA GLN A 398 -10.30 -25.41 -29.67
C GLN A 398 -11.81 -25.67 -29.55
N ILE A 399 -12.23 -26.20 -28.41
CA ILE A 399 -13.64 -26.39 -28.06
C ILE A 399 -14.18 -25.02 -27.60
N PRO A 400 -15.21 -24.47 -28.25
CA PRO A 400 -15.80 -23.18 -27.89
C PRO A 400 -16.24 -23.12 -26.42
N ASP A 401 -16.23 -21.92 -25.84
CA ASP A 401 -16.78 -21.63 -24.52
C ASP A 401 -16.17 -22.43 -23.34
N THR A 402 -14.91 -22.85 -23.46
CA THR A 402 -14.16 -23.54 -22.39
C THR A 402 -13.11 -22.63 -21.72
N ARG A 403 -13.06 -22.64 -20.38
CA ARG A 403 -12.07 -21.91 -19.56
C ARG A 403 -11.62 -22.78 -18.38
N PRO A 404 -10.37 -23.31 -18.34
CA PRO A 404 -9.29 -23.17 -19.33
C PRO A 404 -9.62 -23.74 -20.73
N PRO A 405 -8.89 -23.35 -21.79
CA PRO A 405 -9.13 -23.85 -23.15
C PRO A 405 -8.95 -25.37 -23.28
N LEU A 406 -9.95 -26.03 -23.86
CA LEU A 406 -9.92 -27.45 -24.25
C LEU A 406 -9.80 -27.58 -25.78
N TYR A 407 -9.27 -28.69 -26.27
CA TYR A 407 -8.98 -28.93 -27.69
C TYR A 407 -9.36 -30.34 -28.12
N ARG A 408 -9.80 -30.49 -29.36
CA ARG A 408 -10.05 -31.79 -29.99
C ARG A 408 -9.04 -32.09 -31.10
N THR A 409 -8.65 -33.35 -31.24
CA THR A 409 -7.81 -33.90 -32.30
C THR A 409 -8.35 -35.24 -32.81
N SER A 410 -7.81 -35.70 -33.95
CA SER A 410 -8.30 -36.89 -34.67
C SER A 410 -8.09 -38.22 -33.94
N PHE A 411 -7.21 -38.31 -32.94
CA PHE A 411 -6.99 -39.53 -32.17
C PHE A 411 -7.74 -39.58 -30.83
N ASP A 412 -8.54 -38.56 -30.51
CA ASP A 412 -9.22 -38.44 -29.22
C ASP A 412 -10.17 -39.59 -28.92
N ASP A 413 -11.03 -39.93 -29.89
CA ASP A 413 -12.02 -40.98 -29.70
C ASP A 413 -11.34 -42.34 -29.48
N PHE A 414 -10.17 -42.55 -30.10
CA PHE A 414 -9.35 -43.74 -29.88
C PHE A 414 -8.72 -43.72 -28.48
N THR A 415 -8.11 -42.61 -28.08
CA THR A 415 -7.44 -42.53 -26.79
C THR A 415 -8.44 -42.61 -25.63
N ASP A 416 -9.62 -42.01 -25.75
CA ASP A 416 -10.66 -42.06 -24.71
C ASP A 416 -11.17 -43.49 -24.51
N LYS A 417 -11.16 -44.30 -25.57
CA LYS A 417 -11.57 -45.70 -25.51
C LYS A 417 -10.52 -46.63 -24.88
N TYR A 418 -9.23 -46.41 -25.17
CA TYR A 418 -8.18 -47.41 -24.86
C TYR A 418 -7.16 -46.98 -23.80
N LEU A 419 -6.91 -45.68 -23.60
CA LEU A 419 -5.94 -45.21 -22.61
C LEU A 419 -6.34 -45.50 -21.15
N PRO A 420 -7.63 -45.43 -20.74
CA PRO A 420 -8.03 -45.72 -19.37
C PRO A 420 -7.58 -47.11 -18.88
N ASP A 421 -7.61 -48.13 -19.74
CA ASP A 421 -7.19 -49.50 -19.42
C ASP A 421 -5.69 -49.64 -19.07
N ILE A 422 -4.88 -48.65 -19.46
CA ILE A 422 -3.45 -48.58 -19.16
C ILE A 422 -3.18 -47.58 -18.03
N GLN A 423 -3.90 -46.45 -18.02
CA GLN A 423 -3.67 -45.34 -17.10
C GLN A 423 -4.26 -45.57 -15.70
N GLU A 424 -5.52 -46.01 -15.62
CA GLU A 424 -6.24 -46.13 -14.34
C GLU A 424 -5.64 -47.17 -13.37
N PRO A 425 -5.23 -48.38 -13.80
CA PRO A 425 -4.69 -49.37 -12.87
C PRO A 425 -3.42 -48.91 -12.15
N LEU A 426 -2.65 -47.99 -12.76
CA LEU A 426 -1.41 -47.48 -12.17
C LEU A 426 -1.67 -46.60 -10.94
N LEU A 427 -2.81 -45.88 -10.92
CA LEU A 427 -3.14 -44.96 -9.82
C LEU A 427 -3.20 -45.69 -8.48
N THR A 428 -3.89 -46.83 -8.45
CA THR A 428 -4.06 -47.64 -7.24
C THR A 428 -2.84 -48.52 -6.95
N GLN A 429 -2.11 -48.95 -7.98
CA GLN A 429 -0.94 -49.82 -7.81
C GLN A 429 0.24 -49.10 -7.14
N LEU A 430 0.42 -47.79 -7.40
CA LEU A 430 1.59 -47.03 -6.96
C LEU A 430 1.26 -45.76 -6.16
N ASP A 431 0.00 -45.58 -5.76
CA ASP A 431 -0.49 -44.39 -5.05
C ASP A 431 -0.10 -43.09 -5.79
N LEU A 432 -0.60 -42.97 -7.03
CA LEU A 432 -0.29 -41.87 -7.94
C LEU A 432 -1.43 -40.86 -7.97
N SER A 433 -1.07 -39.58 -8.08
CA SER A 433 -2.05 -38.51 -8.29
C SER A 433 -2.54 -38.46 -9.74
N TYR A 434 -1.69 -38.83 -10.70
CA TYR A 434 -2.09 -39.03 -12.10
C TYR A 434 -1.13 -39.95 -12.84
N ALA A 435 -1.64 -40.61 -13.88
CA ALA A 435 -0.88 -41.37 -14.86
C ALA A 435 -1.52 -41.12 -16.22
N ILE A 436 -0.83 -40.37 -17.07
CA ILE A 436 -1.40 -39.81 -18.30
C ILE A 436 -0.41 -39.87 -19.46
N THR A 437 -0.93 -39.78 -20.67
CA THR A 437 -0.14 -39.52 -21.87
C THR A 437 -0.21 -38.05 -22.24
N CYS A 438 0.86 -37.52 -22.82
CA CYS A 438 0.81 -36.26 -23.54
C CYS A 438 1.61 -36.36 -24.84
N ASP A 439 1.21 -35.62 -25.86
CA ASP A 439 2.04 -35.50 -27.07
C ASP A 439 3.20 -34.50 -26.88
N LYS A 440 4.00 -34.28 -27.93
CA LYS A 440 5.13 -33.33 -27.92
C LYS A 440 4.77 -31.88 -27.59
N LYS A 441 3.52 -31.47 -27.76
CA LYS A 441 3.06 -30.12 -27.40
C LYS A 441 2.50 -30.05 -25.98
N GLY A 442 2.55 -31.14 -25.22
CA GLY A 442 1.97 -31.22 -23.89
C GLY A 442 0.44 -31.36 -23.91
N TYR A 443 -0.14 -31.74 -25.05
CA TYR A 443 -1.57 -32.03 -25.15
C TYR A 443 -1.88 -33.37 -24.48
N VAL A 444 -2.82 -33.37 -23.55
CA VAL A 444 -3.29 -34.58 -22.84
C VAL A 444 -4.62 -35.00 -23.47
N PRO A 445 -4.63 -36.03 -24.35
CA PRO A 445 -5.87 -36.44 -25.01
C PRO A 445 -6.85 -37.09 -24.03
N THR A 446 -6.38 -37.96 -23.14
CA THR A 446 -7.25 -38.63 -22.16
C THR A 446 -6.58 -38.58 -20.80
N HIS A 447 -7.13 -37.79 -19.89
CA HIS A 447 -6.68 -37.76 -18.50
C HIS A 447 -7.35 -38.90 -17.70
N ASN A 448 -6.89 -39.14 -16.48
CA ASN A 448 -7.57 -40.03 -15.53
C ASN A 448 -9.05 -39.63 -15.29
N GLN A 449 -9.91 -40.61 -15.06
CA GLN A 449 -11.37 -40.48 -15.00
C GLN A 449 -11.84 -39.44 -13.97
N ALA A 450 -11.19 -39.39 -12.79
CA ALA A 450 -11.57 -38.49 -11.70
C ALA A 450 -11.56 -36.99 -12.08
N VAL A 451 -10.72 -36.61 -13.05
CA VAL A 451 -10.50 -35.24 -13.52
C VAL A 451 -10.73 -35.10 -15.03
N SER A 452 -11.55 -35.98 -15.60
CA SER A 452 -12.01 -35.94 -17.00
C SER A 452 -13.53 -35.68 -17.05
N ARG A 453 -14.00 -34.70 -16.27
CA ARG A 453 -15.42 -34.32 -16.22
C ARG A 453 -15.75 -33.38 -17.38
N ALA A 454 -17.04 -33.26 -17.71
CA ALA A 454 -17.52 -32.30 -18.69
C ALA A 454 -17.42 -30.86 -18.13
N PRO A 455 -17.07 -29.86 -18.97
CA PRO A 455 -16.98 -28.47 -18.55
C PRO A 455 -18.34 -27.91 -18.12
N THR A 456 -18.34 -27.08 -17.08
CA THR A 456 -19.56 -26.48 -16.50
C THR A 456 -19.66 -24.98 -16.76
N GLY A 457 -18.55 -24.34 -17.17
CA GLY A 457 -18.45 -22.88 -17.35
C GLY A 457 -17.99 -22.12 -16.10
N ASP A 458 -17.87 -22.79 -14.97
CA ASP A 458 -17.23 -22.27 -13.75
C ASP A 458 -15.72 -22.53 -13.79
N TYR A 459 -14.93 -21.46 -13.78
CA TYR A 459 -13.47 -21.54 -13.92
C TYR A 459 -12.80 -22.39 -12.84
N ASP A 460 -13.22 -22.24 -11.57
CA ASP A 460 -12.54 -22.93 -10.46
C ASP A 460 -12.85 -24.44 -10.48
N HIS A 461 -14.08 -24.80 -10.85
CA HIS A 461 -14.46 -26.19 -11.09
C HIS A 461 -13.70 -26.78 -12.28
N ASP A 462 -13.72 -26.09 -13.42
CA ASP A 462 -13.18 -26.60 -14.68
C ASP A 462 -11.64 -26.68 -14.65
N LEU A 463 -10.97 -25.75 -13.98
CA LEU A 463 -9.52 -25.81 -13.74
C LEU A 463 -9.10 -27.10 -13.00
N LYS A 464 -9.96 -27.57 -12.08
CA LYS A 464 -9.68 -28.72 -11.21
C LYS A 464 -10.09 -30.06 -11.82
N PHE A 465 -11.28 -30.13 -12.44
CA PHE A 465 -11.90 -31.41 -12.83
C PHE A 465 -12.05 -31.64 -14.34
N CYS A 466 -11.72 -30.66 -15.18
CA CYS A 466 -11.80 -30.75 -16.64
C CYS A 466 -10.38 -30.68 -17.23
N ARG A 467 -9.59 -31.74 -17.01
CA ARG A 467 -8.15 -31.78 -17.36
C ARG A 467 -7.82 -32.63 -18.59
N SER A 468 -8.77 -33.41 -19.09
CA SER A 468 -8.67 -34.07 -20.39
C SER A 468 -8.78 -33.04 -21.51
N LYS A 469 -8.22 -33.32 -22.69
CA LYS A 469 -8.27 -32.43 -23.87
C LYS A 469 -7.58 -31.07 -23.65
N ARG A 470 -6.72 -30.93 -22.65
CA ARG A 470 -6.01 -29.69 -22.33
C ARG A 470 -4.56 -29.73 -22.84
N ILE A 471 -4.05 -28.59 -23.30
CA ILE A 471 -2.63 -28.39 -23.55
C ILE A 471 -2.00 -27.78 -22.29
N PHE A 472 -1.01 -28.46 -21.72
CA PHE A 472 -0.24 -27.97 -20.57
C PHE A 472 1.05 -27.30 -21.08
N ASP A 473 0.95 -26.00 -21.37
CA ASP A 473 2.04 -25.19 -21.95
C ASP A 473 3.00 -24.59 -20.90
N ASP A 474 2.82 -24.97 -19.64
CA ASP A 474 3.77 -24.62 -18.58
C ASP A 474 5.15 -25.29 -18.83
N PRO A 475 6.25 -24.76 -18.24
CA PRO A 475 7.59 -25.31 -18.44
C PRO A 475 7.70 -26.82 -18.17
N THR A 476 6.98 -27.33 -17.16
CA THR A 476 6.97 -28.76 -16.82
C THR A 476 6.23 -29.56 -17.89
N GLY A 477 5.04 -29.12 -18.26
CA GLY A 477 4.17 -29.77 -19.25
C GLY A 477 4.79 -29.91 -20.63
N ARG A 478 5.44 -28.85 -21.13
CA ARG A 478 6.17 -28.88 -22.41
C ARG A 478 7.33 -29.86 -22.41
N ARG A 479 8.12 -29.88 -21.33
CA ARG A 479 9.30 -30.74 -21.25
C ARG A 479 8.92 -32.22 -21.23
N CYS A 480 7.86 -32.60 -20.53
CA CYS A 480 7.41 -34.00 -20.37
C CYS A 480 7.07 -34.71 -21.68
N GLY A 481 6.51 -34.00 -22.66
CA GLY A 481 6.13 -34.59 -23.96
C GLY A 481 7.22 -34.51 -25.02
N ALA A 482 8.16 -33.57 -24.89
CA ALA A 482 9.14 -33.25 -25.93
C ALA A 482 10.52 -33.89 -25.70
N HIS A 483 10.85 -34.28 -24.46
CA HIS A 483 12.18 -34.84 -24.16
C HIS A 483 12.38 -36.24 -24.74
N GLU A 484 13.61 -36.56 -25.15
CA GLU A 484 14.01 -37.91 -25.63
C GLU A 484 14.94 -38.64 -24.66
N LYS A 485 15.17 -38.06 -23.47
CA LYS A 485 15.92 -38.70 -22.40
C LYS A 485 15.21 -39.99 -21.94
N PRO A 486 15.94 -41.03 -21.47
CA PRO A 486 15.33 -42.25 -20.96
C PRO A 486 14.31 -42.01 -19.84
N LEU A 487 14.58 -40.98 -19.04
CA LEU A 487 13.80 -40.53 -17.91
C LEU A 487 13.95 -39.02 -17.76
N LEU A 488 12.85 -38.35 -17.42
CA LEU A 488 12.84 -37.00 -16.90
C LEU A 488 12.03 -36.99 -15.60
N LEU A 489 12.65 -36.59 -14.49
CA LEU A 489 11.96 -36.32 -13.23
C LEU A 489 11.93 -34.82 -13.01
N GLN A 490 10.76 -34.26 -12.75
CA GLN A 490 10.57 -32.86 -12.44
C GLN A 490 9.87 -32.70 -11.10
N THR A 491 10.20 -31.65 -10.34
CA THR A 491 9.53 -31.38 -9.06
C THR A 491 8.97 -29.97 -9.06
N TYR A 492 7.66 -29.84 -9.21
CA TYR A 492 7.03 -28.54 -9.41
C TYR A 492 5.83 -28.34 -8.49
N LYS A 493 5.44 -27.08 -8.29
CA LYS A 493 4.20 -26.70 -7.63
C LYS A 493 3.10 -26.59 -8.68
N ARG A 494 2.05 -27.40 -8.54
CA ARG A 494 0.89 -27.41 -9.44
C ARG A 494 0.05 -26.14 -9.26
N ASP A 495 -0.77 -25.78 -10.25
CA ASP A 495 -1.77 -24.71 -10.18
C ASP A 495 -2.65 -24.77 -8.91
N THR A 496 -2.82 -25.95 -8.32
CA THR A 496 -3.59 -26.20 -7.09
C THR A 496 -2.81 -25.91 -5.80
N GLY A 497 -1.53 -25.53 -5.90
CA GLY A 497 -0.64 -25.25 -4.77
C GLY A 497 0.12 -26.48 -4.24
N GLU A 498 -0.16 -27.68 -4.73
CA GLU A 498 0.47 -28.93 -4.29
C GLU A 498 1.85 -29.12 -4.94
N ILE A 499 2.82 -29.58 -4.16
CA ILE A 499 4.15 -29.95 -4.67
C ILE A 499 4.12 -31.39 -5.15
N MET A 500 4.58 -31.60 -6.38
CA MET A 500 4.43 -32.84 -7.11
C MET A 500 5.75 -33.23 -7.78
N HIS A 501 6.07 -34.52 -7.71
CA HIS A 501 7.01 -35.14 -8.64
C HIS A 501 6.26 -35.52 -9.91
N ASP A 502 6.81 -35.16 -11.07
CA ASP A 502 6.38 -35.59 -12.40
C ASP A 502 7.49 -36.39 -13.05
N LEU A 503 7.23 -37.68 -13.19
CA LEU A 503 8.12 -38.60 -13.87
C LEU A 503 7.60 -38.85 -15.28
N SER A 504 8.42 -38.57 -16.29
CA SER A 504 8.07 -38.76 -17.69
C SER A 504 9.08 -39.62 -18.45
N VAL A 505 8.55 -40.43 -19.37
CA VAL A 505 9.32 -41.28 -20.27
C VAL A 505 8.77 -41.18 -21.70
N PRO A 506 9.63 -41.20 -22.74
CA PRO A 506 9.20 -41.01 -24.12
C PRO A 506 8.42 -42.22 -24.65
N ILE A 507 7.37 -41.97 -25.42
CA ILE A 507 6.56 -42.95 -26.15
C ILE A 507 7.00 -42.95 -27.62
N TYR A 508 7.37 -44.11 -28.12
CA TYR A 508 7.73 -44.31 -29.52
C TYR A 508 6.68 -45.17 -30.22
N ILE A 509 6.35 -44.80 -31.46
CA ILE A 509 5.43 -45.52 -32.34
C ILE A 509 6.18 -45.75 -33.65
N ASN A 510 6.40 -47.01 -34.04
CA ASN A 510 7.25 -47.38 -35.18
C ASN A 510 8.65 -46.72 -35.13
N GLY A 511 9.22 -46.58 -33.93
CA GLY A 511 10.52 -45.92 -33.71
C GLY A 511 10.51 -44.39 -33.79
N ARG A 512 9.38 -43.75 -34.08
CA ARG A 512 9.24 -42.29 -34.08
C ARG A 512 8.69 -41.82 -32.74
N HIS A 513 9.35 -40.82 -32.14
CA HIS A 513 8.90 -40.20 -30.88
C HIS A 513 7.56 -39.48 -31.10
N TRP A 514 6.54 -39.86 -30.34
CA TRP A 514 5.18 -39.30 -30.42
C TRP A 514 4.90 -38.30 -29.29
N GLY A 515 5.34 -38.61 -28.07
CA GLY A 515 5.05 -37.85 -26.86
C GLY A 515 5.62 -38.53 -25.62
N GLY A 516 5.10 -38.21 -24.45
CA GLY A 516 5.54 -38.77 -23.17
C GLY A 516 4.43 -39.48 -22.40
N PHE A 517 4.80 -40.50 -21.62
CA PHE A 517 3.97 -41.03 -20.54
C PHE A 517 4.41 -40.40 -19.23
N ARG A 518 3.49 -39.72 -18.55
CA ARG A 518 3.73 -38.93 -17.33
C ARG A 518 3.04 -39.57 -16.14
N ILE A 519 3.76 -39.64 -15.03
CA ILE A 519 3.23 -40.09 -13.76
C ILE A 519 3.50 -39.02 -12.71
N GLY A 520 2.44 -38.55 -12.08
CA GLY A 520 2.50 -37.61 -10.97
C GLY A 520 2.28 -38.28 -9.63
N TYR A 521 3.13 -37.99 -8.66
CA TYR A 521 2.99 -38.47 -7.28
C TYR A 521 3.53 -37.45 -6.29
N GLN A 522 2.98 -37.47 -5.09
CA GLN A 522 3.47 -36.62 -4.02
C GLN A 522 4.85 -37.10 -3.54
N PRO A 523 5.74 -36.17 -3.15
CA PRO A 523 6.94 -36.52 -2.41
C PRO A 523 6.61 -37.40 -1.21
N GLU A 524 7.50 -38.33 -0.85
CA GLU A 524 7.37 -39.07 0.40
C GLU A 524 7.45 -38.06 1.55
N ARG A 525 6.32 -37.80 2.20
CA ARG A 525 6.30 -37.02 3.45
C ARG A 525 7.08 -37.80 4.48
N GLU A 526 8.06 -37.17 5.12
CA GLU A 526 8.55 -37.71 6.39
C GLU A 526 7.34 -37.89 7.32
N PRO A 527 7.22 -39.01 8.05
CA PRO A 527 6.35 -39.01 9.21
C PRO A 527 6.82 -37.83 10.06
N ALA A 528 5.91 -36.89 10.32
CA ALA A 528 6.19 -35.73 11.15
C ALA A 528 7.00 -36.22 12.36
N SER A 529 8.22 -35.72 12.50
CA SER A 529 8.96 -35.85 13.75
C SER A 529 7.98 -35.43 14.83
N GLN A 530 7.58 -36.39 15.68
CA GLN A 530 6.76 -36.10 16.85
C GLN A 530 7.37 -34.87 17.51
N ASP A 531 6.57 -33.81 17.62
CA ASP A 531 6.90 -32.60 18.34
C ASP A 531 7.53 -32.98 19.68
N LEU A 532 8.85 -32.93 19.75
CA LEU A 532 9.53 -32.64 21.00
C LEU A 532 9.28 -31.15 21.19
N THR A 533 8.14 -30.85 21.80
CA THR A 533 7.86 -29.56 22.43
C THR A 533 9.01 -29.27 23.40
N HIS A 534 10.05 -28.61 22.92
CA HIS A 534 10.86 -27.76 23.75
C HIS A 534 9.95 -26.58 24.14
N GLN A 535 9.42 -26.65 25.36
CA GLN A 535 8.93 -25.47 26.06
C GLN A 535 10.09 -24.48 26.15
N ASP A 536 10.11 -23.53 25.23
CA ASP A 536 10.84 -22.29 25.44
C ASP A 536 10.04 -21.44 26.42
N ASP A 537 10.47 -21.49 27.68
CA ASP A 537 10.18 -20.47 28.69
C ASP A 537 10.65 -19.12 28.16
N VAL A 538 9.72 -18.31 27.65
CA VAL A 538 9.94 -16.87 27.43
C VAL A 538 9.72 -16.16 28.77
N PRO A 539 10.75 -15.54 29.38
CA PRO A 539 10.55 -14.75 30.58
C PRO A 539 9.78 -13.47 30.22
N ALA A 540 8.64 -13.27 30.87
CA ALA A 540 7.85 -12.06 30.77
C ALA A 540 8.67 -10.82 31.17
N LEU A 541 8.72 -9.83 30.29
CA LEU A 541 9.25 -8.50 30.58
C LEU A 541 8.40 -7.83 31.67
N PRO A 542 8.98 -7.26 32.74
CA PRO A 542 8.22 -6.56 33.75
C PRO A 542 7.77 -5.19 33.23
N GLY A 543 6.46 -4.96 33.28
CA GLY A 543 5.82 -3.70 32.96
C GLY A 543 6.38 -2.55 33.82
N ARG A 544 6.85 -1.50 33.15
CA ARG A 544 7.21 -0.24 33.79
C ARG A 544 5.93 0.44 34.29
N GLN A 545 5.77 0.49 35.61
CA GLN A 545 4.88 1.42 36.29
C GLN A 545 5.33 2.85 35.98
N LEU A 546 4.44 3.65 35.41
CA LEU A 546 4.54 5.10 35.43
C LEU A 546 3.97 5.59 36.77
N ALA A 547 4.83 6.13 37.62
CA ALA A 547 4.47 6.90 38.80
C ALA A 547 4.89 8.36 38.57
N GLY A 548 3.87 9.24 38.55
CA GLY A 548 3.81 10.68 38.84
C GLY A 548 5.00 11.62 38.60
N THR A 549 4.76 12.68 37.81
CA THR A 549 4.58 14.06 38.32
C THR A 549 3.95 14.94 37.26
#